data_AF-A0A914YVB0-F1
#
_entry.id   AF-A0A914YVB0-F1
#
_cell.length_a   1.000
_cell.length_b   1.000
_cell.length_c   1.000
_cell.angle_alpha   90.00
_cell.angle_beta   90.00
_cell.angle_gamma   90.00
#
_symmetry.space_group_name_H-M   'P 1'
#
loop_
_entity.id
_entity.type
_entity.pdbx_description
1 polymer ?
#
loop_
_entity_poly.entity_id
_entity_poly.type
_entity_poly.pdbx_seq_one_letter_code
_entity_poly.pdbx_strand_id
1 'polypeptide(L)'
;MCCFLLNSFCCIKAKISSVHACLKEAKDVPNNRLNGRTLAGIIGFGWDDLQSVRTKPVFFEDFKFCRAEPTGHYLLPDTVVVSPILKVNLDQMSNYFENFQHFKEEISNTFVASAGGGYAWFSASASFSKYDAFNLYQDSVGLLAPGFIDRIEQIAYSLSKKYTYQAKYFAEMIVKDYGTHYISSANTGAKIEQKIFIESNYAFNGNSTLEGVRIAAAAKFGTFFKASFSINHSVSAVNQETLTNISKSSFLETNGGPDIDKILSGNATFNIDNIVPYSFDGDWLYEVVSKRNFPNITIDLLLSIQRLIKDATEMYFEKNTIHGCMNMNSPNFDFKLKFG
;
A
#
# COMPACT_ATOMS: atom_id res chain seq x y z
N MET A 1 -39.95 2.81 -11.73
CA MET A 1 -38.73 3.17 -12.49
C MET A 1 -38.22 4.53 -11.97
N CYS A 2 -37.54 4.56 -10.81
CA CYS A 2 -36.93 5.78 -10.24
C CYS A 2 -35.98 5.51 -9.05
N CYS A 3 -35.09 4.51 -9.13
CA CYS A 3 -34.13 4.21 -8.03
C CYS A 3 -32.67 4.00 -8.46
N PHE A 4 -32.30 4.33 -9.70
CA PHE A 4 -30.95 4.02 -10.22
C PHE A 4 -29.93 5.17 -10.08
N LEU A 5 -30.32 6.37 -9.62
CA LEU A 5 -29.39 7.52 -9.54
C LEU A 5 -29.13 8.07 -8.13
N LEU A 6 -29.73 7.49 -7.07
CA LEU A 6 -29.63 8.02 -5.69
C LEU A 6 -28.68 7.26 -4.76
N ASN A 7 -28.13 6.11 -5.17
CA ASN A 7 -27.40 5.22 -4.25
C ASN A 7 -26.05 5.80 -3.75
N SER A 8 -25.31 6.53 -4.59
CA SER A 8 -24.02 7.09 -4.17
C SER A 8 -24.16 8.22 -3.15
N PHE A 9 -25.13 9.12 -3.32
CA PHE A 9 -25.38 10.21 -2.37
C PHE A 9 -25.98 9.72 -1.04
N CYS A 10 -26.81 8.67 -1.08
CA CYS A 10 -27.41 8.09 0.12
C CYS A 10 -26.34 7.41 1.01
N CYS A 11 -25.44 6.64 0.41
CA CYS A 11 -24.35 5.99 1.16
C CYS A 11 -23.36 7.00 1.75
N ILE A 12 -23.03 8.08 1.01
CA ILE A 12 -22.17 9.15 1.52
C ILE A 12 -22.83 9.87 2.70
N LYS A 13 -24.13 10.20 2.61
CA LYS A 13 -24.88 10.81 3.73
C LYS A 13 -24.96 9.89 4.95
N ALA A 14 -25.16 8.59 4.76
CA ALA A 14 -25.18 7.62 5.84
C ALA A 14 -23.83 7.51 6.56
N LYS A 15 -22.71 7.46 5.81
CA LYS A 15 -21.35 7.43 6.36
C LYS A 15 -20.97 8.69 7.12
N ILE A 16 -21.33 9.86 6.58
CA ILE A 16 -21.13 11.15 7.26
C ILE A 16 -21.97 11.20 8.55
N SER A 17 -23.21 10.70 8.51
CA SER A 17 -24.10 10.67 9.67
C SER A 17 -23.58 9.79 10.82
N SER A 18 -23.01 8.61 10.55
CA SER A 18 -22.51 7.71 11.59
C SER A 18 -21.23 8.22 12.24
N VAL A 19 -20.28 8.73 11.45
CA VAL A 19 -19.07 9.36 11.99
C VAL A 19 -19.42 10.60 12.84
N HIS A 20 -20.33 11.45 12.38
CA HIS A 20 -20.78 12.61 13.17
C HIS A 20 -21.48 12.22 14.46
N ALA A 21 -22.25 11.12 14.47
CA ALA A 21 -22.88 10.61 15.68
C ALA A 21 -21.81 10.17 16.71
N CYS A 22 -20.83 9.38 16.30
CA CYS A 22 -19.74 8.94 17.18
C CYS A 22 -18.89 10.10 17.69
N LEU A 23 -18.55 11.07 16.83
CA LEU A 23 -17.79 12.25 17.24
C LEU A 23 -18.59 13.15 18.19
N LYS A 24 -19.93 13.12 18.15
CA LYS A 24 -20.78 13.81 19.10
C LYS A 24 -20.78 13.08 20.46
N GLU A 25 -20.97 11.77 20.47
CA GLU A 25 -20.91 10.96 21.71
C GLU A 25 -19.52 11.00 22.36
N ALA A 26 -18.46 11.04 21.55
CA ALA A 26 -17.07 11.15 21.99
C ALA A 26 -16.78 12.44 22.77
N LYS A 27 -17.45 13.56 22.45
CA LYS A 27 -17.24 14.86 23.11
C LYS A 27 -17.72 14.87 24.57
N ASP A 28 -18.59 13.95 24.95
CA ASP A 28 -19.14 13.86 26.30
C ASP A 28 -18.27 12.99 27.23
N VAL A 29 -17.16 12.42 26.73
CA VAL A 29 -16.21 11.59 27.49
C VAL A 29 -14.99 12.42 27.94
N PRO A 30 -14.71 12.54 29.25
CA PRO A 30 -13.51 13.22 29.74
C PRO A 30 -12.22 12.53 29.23
N ASN A 31 -11.24 13.33 28.79
CA ASN A 31 -9.97 12.89 28.17
C ASN A 31 -10.05 12.26 26.77
N ASN A 32 -11.17 12.43 26.05
CA ASN A 32 -11.25 11.96 24.67
C ASN A 32 -10.38 12.82 23.73
N ARG A 33 -9.48 12.18 22.98
CA ARG A 33 -8.56 12.82 22.02
C ARG A 33 -9.00 12.68 20.56
N LEU A 34 -10.23 12.18 20.34
CA LEU A 34 -10.81 12.04 19.00
C LEU A 34 -11.05 13.42 18.37
N ASN A 35 -10.06 13.91 17.63
CA ASN A 35 -10.11 15.17 16.89
C ASN A 35 -10.75 15.02 15.50
N GLY A 36 -11.79 14.19 15.37
CA GLY A 36 -12.47 13.97 14.08
C GLY A 36 -11.66 13.16 13.06
N ARG A 37 -10.55 12.53 13.47
CA ARG A 37 -9.70 11.72 12.59
C ARG A 37 -10.20 10.28 12.55
N THR A 38 -10.14 9.67 11.37
CA THR A 38 -10.61 8.30 11.13
C THR A 38 -9.57 7.52 10.33
N LEU A 39 -9.43 6.23 10.56
CA LEU A 39 -8.66 5.31 9.72
C LEU A 39 -9.54 4.64 8.64
N ALA A 40 -10.49 5.41 8.11
CA ALA A 40 -11.34 5.03 6.98
C ALA A 40 -10.58 5.18 5.64
N GLY A 41 -11.00 4.48 4.61
CA GLY A 41 -10.44 4.57 3.26
C GLY A 41 -9.16 3.78 3.05
N ILE A 42 -8.76 2.96 4.03
CA ILE A 42 -7.46 2.27 4.03
C ILE A 42 -7.64 0.80 3.66
N ILE A 43 -8.38 0.06 4.49
CA ILE A 43 -8.57 -1.39 4.41
C ILE A 43 -9.93 -1.71 3.79
N GLY A 44 -10.05 -2.87 3.14
CA GLY A 44 -11.31 -3.37 2.61
C GLY A 44 -11.71 -2.77 1.26
N PHE A 45 -10.77 -2.09 0.60
CA PHE A 45 -10.93 -1.59 -0.77
C PHE A 45 -10.29 -2.54 -1.76
N GLY A 46 -10.83 -2.58 -2.97
CA GLY A 46 -10.20 -3.26 -4.07
C GLY A 46 -8.87 -2.62 -4.47
N TRP A 47 -8.01 -3.39 -5.14
CA TRP A 47 -6.67 -2.99 -5.55
C TRP A 47 -6.36 -3.53 -6.95
N ASP A 48 -6.01 -2.62 -7.86
CA ASP A 48 -5.44 -2.98 -9.16
C ASP A 48 -3.91 -3.07 -9.01
N ASP A 49 -3.42 -4.30 -9.04
CA ASP A 49 -2.00 -4.57 -8.84
C ASP A 49 -1.11 -4.05 -9.97
N LEU A 50 -1.59 -4.13 -11.21
CA LEU A 50 -0.83 -3.66 -12.37
C LEU A 50 -0.62 -2.15 -12.37
N GLN A 51 -1.61 -1.41 -11.88
CA GLN A 51 -1.57 0.05 -11.78
C GLN A 51 -1.09 0.53 -10.41
N SER A 52 -1.05 -0.35 -9.41
CA SER A 52 -0.80 -0.02 -8.00
C SER A 52 -1.76 1.06 -7.49
N VAL A 53 -3.06 0.90 -7.81
CA VAL A 53 -4.11 1.88 -7.49
C VAL A 53 -5.27 1.21 -6.75
N ARG A 54 -5.72 1.86 -5.68
CA ARG A 54 -6.93 1.49 -4.94
C ARG A 54 -8.19 1.77 -5.78
N THR A 55 -9.12 0.83 -5.77
CA THR A 55 -10.36 0.87 -6.55
C THR A 55 -11.60 0.99 -5.64
N LYS A 56 -12.74 0.40 -6.02
CA LYS A 56 -14.00 0.48 -5.27
C LYS A 56 -13.94 -0.29 -3.93
N PRO A 57 -14.73 0.12 -2.92
CA PRO A 57 -14.81 -0.60 -1.65
C PRO A 57 -15.40 -2.00 -1.84
N VAL A 58 -14.72 -3.02 -1.34
CA VAL A 58 -15.21 -4.41 -1.29
C VAL A 58 -15.98 -4.63 0.01
N PHE A 59 -15.48 -4.05 1.11
CA PHE A 59 -16.13 -4.01 2.41
C PHE A 59 -16.73 -2.63 2.67
N PHE A 60 -17.84 -2.62 3.38
CA PHE A 60 -18.51 -1.40 3.81
C PHE A 60 -17.85 -0.87 5.08
N GLU A 61 -17.55 0.42 5.09
CA GLU A 61 -17.01 1.11 6.25
C GLU A 61 -18.15 1.75 7.04
N ASP A 62 -18.52 1.10 8.15
CA ASP A 62 -19.46 1.62 9.14
C ASP A 62 -18.76 1.97 10.45
N PHE A 63 -19.40 2.78 11.27
CA PHE A 63 -18.88 3.26 12.55
C PHE A 63 -19.92 3.12 13.67
N LYS A 64 -20.88 2.19 13.56
CA LYS A 64 -21.97 2.03 14.54
C LYS A 64 -21.47 1.75 15.94
N PHE A 65 -20.33 1.08 16.09
CA PHE A 65 -19.79 0.76 17.41
C PHE A 65 -18.84 1.83 17.94
N CYS A 66 -18.65 2.93 17.19
CA CYS A 66 -17.79 4.06 17.57
C CYS A 66 -16.42 3.63 18.11
N ARG A 67 -15.85 2.56 17.54
CA ARG A 67 -14.57 2.03 17.99
C ARG A 67 -13.46 3.01 17.69
N ALA A 68 -12.50 3.09 18.58
CA ALA A 68 -11.27 3.86 18.41
C ALA A 68 -10.06 2.94 18.59
N GLU A 69 -8.93 3.35 18.02
CA GLU A 69 -7.66 2.71 18.32
C GLU A 69 -7.27 2.92 19.81
N PRO A 70 -6.37 2.10 20.38
CA PRO A 70 -6.10 2.06 21.83
C PRO A 70 -5.74 3.41 22.50
N THR A 71 -5.16 4.34 21.77
CA THR A 71 -4.75 5.68 22.25
C THR A 71 -5.85 6.75 22.08
N GLY A 72 -6.97 6.42 21.45
CA GLY A 72 -8.16 7.28 21.34
C GLY A 72 -8.05 8.49 20.40
N HIS A 73 -7.10 8.51 19.47
CA HIS A 73 -6.90 9.59 18.50
C HIS A 73 -7.62 9.36 17.16
N TYR A 74 -7.88 8.10 16.79
CA TYR A 74 -8.51 7.73 15.52
C TYR A 74 -9.73 6.82 15.71
N LEU A 75 -10.83 7.15 15.03
CA LEU A 75 -11.96 6.23 14.87
C LEU A 75 -11.63 5.12 13.88
N LEU A 76 -12.12 3.93 14.17
CA LEU A 76 -11.95 2.71 13.38
C LEU A 76 -13.28 2.27 12.77
N PRO A 77 -13.30 1.88 11.49
CA PRO A 77 -14.45 1.17 10.94
C PRO A 77 -14.74 -0.11 11.73
N ASP A 78 -16.01 -0.49 11.82
CA ASP A 78 -16.48 -1.65 12.60
C ASP A 78 -15.91 -2.99 12.12
N THR A 79 -15.46 -3.05 10.86
CA THR A 79 -14.89 -4.25 10.23
C THR A 79 -13.37 -4.29 10.26
N VAL A 80 -12.70 -3.28 10.83
CA VAL A 80 -11.23 -3.19 10.86
C VAL A 80 -10.70 -3.56 12.24
N VAL A 81 -9.74 -4.47 12.30
CA VAL A 81 -9.02 -4.83 13.52
C VAL A 81 -7.70 -4.08 13.55
N VAL A 82 -7.33 -3.55 14.72
CA VAL A 82 -6.09 -2.80 14.93
C VAL A 82 -5.15 -3.56 15.87
N SER A 83 -3.85 -3.55 15.55
CA SER A 83 -2.79 -4.02 16.43
C SER A 83 -1.73 -2.92 16.61
N PRO A 84 -1.50 -2.41 17.83
CA PRO A 84 -0.49 -1.39 18.07
C PRO A 84 0.94 -1.98 18.01
N ILE A 85 1.84 -1.29 17.32
CA ILE A 85 3.27 -1.64 17.26
C ILE A 85 4.11 -0.62 18.04
N LEU A 86 3.84 0.67 17.83
CA LEU A 86 4.54 1.81 18.43
C LEU A 86 6.07 1.67 18.41
N LYS A 87 6.65 1.48 17.22
CA LYS A 87 8.09 1.31 17.03
C LYS A 87 8.65 2.36 16.08
N VAL A 88 9.73 3.02 16.48
CA VAL A 88 10.56 3.84 15.59
C VAL A 88 11.72 2.97 15.10
N ASN A 89 11.89 2.87 13.78
CA ASN A 89 13.01 2.23 13.13
C ASN A 89 13.80 3.28 12.34
N LEU A 90 15.10 3.28 12.54
CA LEU A 90 16.02 4.22 11.91
C LEU A 90 17.19 3.44 11.32
N ASP A 91 17.45 3.65 10.04
CA ASP A 91 18.60 3.04 9.39
C ASP A 91 19.91 3.65 9.87
N GLN A 92 20.77 2.80 10.42
CA GLN A 92 22.16 3.17 10.73
C GLN A 92 23.08 2.99 9.51
N MET A 93 22.60 2.29 8.48
CA MET A 93 23.27 2.06 7.21
C MET A 93 22.20 1.96 6.12
N SER A 94 22.38 2.62 4.99
CA SER A 94 21.42 2.59 3.88
C SER A 94 21.30 1.17 3.30
N ASN A 95 20.15 0.82 2.75
CA ASN A 95 20.04 -0.32 1.83
C ASN A 95 20.65 0.02 0.48
N TYR A 96 21.19 -1.00 -0.19
CA TYR A 96 21.85 -0.85 -1.48
C TYR A 96 21.20 -1.81 -2.48
N PHE A 97 20.80 -1.25 -3.62
CA PHE A 97 20.08 -1.96 -4.67
C PHE A 97 20.88 -1.86 -5.96
N GLU A 98 21.15 -3.01 -6.57
CA GLU A 98 21.86 -3.12 -7.86
C GLU A 98 20.89 -3.27 -9.04
N ASN A 99 19.59 -3.44 -8.75
CA ASN A 99 18.57 -3.64 -9.76
C ASN A 99 17.22 -3.05 -9.33
N PHE A 100 16.35 -2.80 -10.32
CA PHE A 100 15.05 -2.16 -10.11
C PHE A 100 14.05 -3.02 -9.39
N GLN A 101 14.12 -4.32 -9.61
CA GLN A 101 13.13 -5.24 -9.09
C GLN A 101 13.18 -5.24 -7.57
N HIS A 102 14.37 -5.46 -7.00
CA HIS A 102 14.59 -5.43 -5.56
C HIS A 102 14.32 -4.03 -4.98
N PHE A 103 14.72 -2.97 -5.68
CA PHE A 103 14.43 -1.60 -5.28
C PHE A 103 12.91 -1.36 -5.18
N LYS A 104 12.13 -1.76 -6.18
CA LYS A 104 10.68 -1.55 -6.22
C LYS A 104 9.96 -2.38 -5.15
N GLU A 105 10.31 -3.66 -5.01
CA GLU A 105 9.70 -4.55 -4.02
C GLU A 105 9.91 -4.05 -2.59
N GLU A 106 11.10 -3.53 -2.26
CA GLU A 106 11.41 -3.09 -0.90
C GLU A 106 10.90 -1.66 -0.59
N ILE A 107 10.79 -0.80 -1.61
CA ILE A 107 10.48 0.62 -1.42
C ILE A 107 9.01 0.96 -1.69
N SER A 108 8.36 0.27 -2.64
CA SER A 108 6.99 0.58 -3.08
C SER A 108 5.93 0.29 -2.02
N ASN A 109 6.26 -0.52 -1.00
CA ASN A 109 5.39 -0.86 0.13
C ASN A 109 3.98 -1.39 -0.27
N THR A 110 3.77 -1.80 -1.52
CA THR A 110 2.50 -2.28 -2.06
C THR A 110 2.57 -3.79 -2.30
N PHE A 111 1.40 -4.43 -2.34
CA PHE A 111 1.26 -5.72 -3.02
C PHE A 111 1.93 -5.61 -4.39
N VAL A 112 2.93 -6.45 -4.63
CA VAL A 112 3.58 -6.65 -5.91
C VAL A 112 3.63 -8.17 -6.04
N ALA A 113 2.54 -8.77 -6.52
CA ALA A 113 2.62 -10.15 -6.96
C ALA A 113 3.53 -10.18 -8.19
N SER A 114 4.78 -10.57 -7.95
CA SER A 114 5.63 -11.30 -8.90
C SER A 114 5.51 -10.81 -10.34
N ALA A 115 6.08 -9.64 -10.56
CA ALA A 115 6.29 -9.05 -11.86
C ALA A 115 7.79 -8.88 -12.02
N GLY A 116 8.48 -9.98 -12.33
CA GLY A 116 9.91 -10.02 -12.58
C GLY A 116 10.25 -9.24 -13.84
N GLY A 117 10.23 -7.91 -13.75
CA GLY A 117 10.61 -6.99 -14.80
C GLY A 117 12.03 -6.49 -14.53
N GLY A 118 13.00 -7.01 -15.26
CA GLY A 118 14.35 -6.46 -15.25
C GLY A 118 14.35 -5.06 -15.88
N TYR A 119 14.38 -4.02 -15.05
CA TYR A 119 14.72 -2.67 -15.50
C TYR A 119 16.20 -2.38 -15.24
N ALA A 120 16.71 -1.40 -15.98
CA ALA A 120 18.09 -0.92 -16.10
C ALA A 120 19.07 -1.21 -14.95
N TRP A 121 20.36 -1.36 -15.28
CA TRP A 121 21.41 -1.13 -14.29
C TRP A 121 21.20 0.27 -13.73
N PHE A 122 20.91 0.35 -12.45
CA PHE A 122 21.16 1.53 -11.65
C PHE A 122 21.56 1.00 -10.30
N SER A 123 22.44 1.72 -9.65
CA SER A 123 22.70 1.49 -8.26
C SER A 123 21.95 2.55 -7.48
N ALA A 124 21.23 2.15 -6.45
CA ALA A 124 20.62 3.10 -5.53
C ALA A 124 21.01 2.75 -4.10
N SER A 125 21.31 3.79 -3.34
CA SER A 125 21.38 3.75 -1.89
C SER A 125 20.10 4.38 -1.35
N ALA A 126 19.32 3.66 -0.57
CA ALA A 126 18.12 4.18 0.07
C ALA A 126 18.26 4.08 1.58
N SER A 127 18.03 5.18 2.30
CA SER A 127 17.96 5.19 3.76
C SER A 127 16.55 5.57 4.19
N PHE A 128 16.02 4.88 5.19
CA PHE A 128 14.68 5.17 5.71
C PHE A 128 14.68 5.53 7.20
N SER A 129 13.71 6.36 7.55
CA SER A 129 13.20 6.54 8.91
C SER A 129 11.74 6.14 8.88
N LYS A 130 11.37 5.16 9.69
CA LYS A 130 10.04 4.60 9.73
C LYS A 130 9.50 4.61 11.15
N TYR A 131 8.27 5.06 11.30
CA TYR A 131 7.50 4.88 12.52
C TYR A 131 6.33 3.96 12.23
N ASP A 132 6.34 2.79 12.83
CA ASP A 132 5.24 1.83 12.82
C ASP A 132 4.29 2.20 13.98
N ALA A 133 3.13 2.76 13.66
CA ALA A 133 2.10 3.09 14.65
C ALA A 133 1.20 1.88 14.91
N PHE A 134 0.48 1.46 13.86
CA PHE A 134 -0.51 0.39 13.94
C PHE A 134 -0.49 -0.48 12.69
N ASN A 135 -0.72 -1.78 12.87
CA ASN A 135 -1.19 -2.65 11.80
C ASN A 135 -2.71 -2.67 11.79
N LEU A 136 -3.28 -2.52 10.61
CA LEU A 136 -4.71 -2.66 10.36
C LEU A 136 -4.95 -3.96 9.61
N TYR A 137 -6.01 -4.67 9.98
CA TYR A 137 -6.43 -5.92 9.35
C TYR A 137 -7.92 -5.84 9.02
N GLN A 138 -8.29 -6.32 7.84
CA GLN A 138 -9.67 -6.52 7.45
C GLN A 138 -10.18 -7.74 8.20
N ASP A 139 -11.29 -7.60 8.91
CA ASP A 139 -12.03 -8.79 9.33
C ASP A 139 -12.59 -9.46 8.07
N SER A 140 -12.14 -10.71 7.81
CA SER A 140 -12.64 -11.56 6.73
C SER A 140 -14.16 -11.79 6.79
N VAL A 141 -14.78 -11.52 7.94
CA VAL A 141 -16.22 -11.55 8.21
C VAL A 141 -16.77 -10.12 8.24
N GLY A 142 -16.51 -9.37 7.17
CA GLY A 142 -16.92 -7.98 7.09
C GLY A 142 -18.29 -7.79 6.45
N LEU A 143 -18.99 -6.72 6.84
CA LEU A 143 -20.12 -6.20 6.08
C LEU A 143 -19.64 -5.84 4.67
N LEU A 144 -20.05 -6.58 3.65
CA LEU A 144 -19.66 -6.30 2.27
C LEU A 144 -20.32 -5.02 1.75
N ALA A 145 -19.62 -4.31 0.86
CA ALA A 145 -20.18 -3.17 0.18
C ALA A 145 -21.36 -3.63 -0.70
N PRO A 146 -22.52 -2.95 -0.67
CA PRO A 146 -23.69 -3.36 -1.44
C PRO A 146 -23.41 -3.51 -2.94
N GLY A 147 -22.61 -2.59 -3.51
CA GLY A 147 -22.22 -2.66 -4.91
C GLY A 147 -21.35 -3.88 -5.26
N PHE A 148 -20.62 -4.44 -4.30
CA PHE A 148 -19.85 -5.67 -4.52
C PHE A 148 -20.77 -6.89 -4.44
N ILE A 149 -21.68 -6.93 -3.47
CA ILE A 149 -22.73 -7.97 -3.35
C ILE A 149 -23.53 -8.05 -4.65
N ASP A 150 -24.05 -6.92 -5.14
CA ASP A 150 -24.86 -6.85 -6.36
C ASP A 150 -24.14 -7.46 -7.58
N ARG A 151 -22.82 -7.27 -7.68
CA ARG A 151 -22.00 -7.83 -8.77
C ARG A 151 -21.86 -9.34 -8.66
N ILE A 152 -21.63 -9.86 -7.46
CA ILE A 152 -21.55 -11.31 -7.22
C ILE A 152 -22.91 -11.98 -7.49
N GLU A 153 -23.99 -11.36 -7.07
CA GLU A 153 -25.36 -11.85 -7.33
C GLU A 153 -25.71 -11.86 -8.82
N GLN A 154 -25.23 -10.89 -9.61
CA GLN A 154 -25.38 -10.89 -11.07
C GLN A 154 -24.71 -12.11 -11.72
N ILE A 155 -23.49 -12.45 -11.30
CA ILE A 155 -22.79 -13.65 -11.81
C ILE A 155 -23.55 -14.91 -11.38
N ALA A 156 -23.94 -15.00 -10.11
CA ALA A 156 -24.70 -16.13 -9.57
C ALA A 156 -26.00 -16.36 -10.35
N TYR A 157 -26.75 -15.29 -10.62
CA TYR A 157 -27.98 -15.33 -11.42
C TYR A 157 -27.70 -15.81 -12.85
N SER A 158 -26.71 -15.24 -13.55
CA SER A 158 -26.36 -15.65 -14.91
C SER A 158 -25.94 -17.12 -14.99
N LEU A 159 -25.16 -17.62 -14.03
CA LEU A 159 -24.79 -19.03 -13.93
C LEU A 159 -26.01 -19.93 -13.70
N SER A 160 -26.93 -19.54 -12.81
CA SER A 160 -28.17 -20.30 -12.56
C SER A 160 -29.06 -20.43 -13.80
N LYS A 161 -29.02 -19.43 -14.70
CA LYS A 161 -29.75 -19.41 -15.98
C LYS A 161 -28.96 -20.00 -17.15
N LYS A 162 -27.73 -20.49 -16.91
CA LYS A 162 -26.80 -20.99 -17.93
C LYS A 162 -26.39 -19.93 -18.97
N TYR A 163 -26.42 -18.65 -18.62
CA TYR A 163 -25.95 -17.54 -19.45
C TYR A 163 -24.45 -17.34 -19.28
N THR A 164 -23.66 -18.24 -19.87
CA THR A 164 -22.21 -18.33 -19.65
C THR A 164 -21.44 -17.09 -20.13
N TYR A 165 -21.76 -16.54 -21.30
CA TYR A 165 -21.13 -15.30 -21.80
C TYR A 165 -21.40 -14.10 -20.89
N GLN A 166 -22.62 -14.00 -20.38
CA GLN A 166 -23.00 -12.92 -19.49
C GLN A 166 -22.29 -13.04 -18.13
N ALA A 167 -22.18 -14.25 -17.58
CA ALA A 167 -21.44 -14.50 -16.35
C ALA A 167 -19.95 -14.14 -16.49
N LYS A 168 -19.32 -14.49 -17.60
CA LYS A 168 -17.93 -14.11 -17.92
C LYS A 168 -17.77 -12.59 -18.00
N TYR A 169 -18.65 -11.92 -18.75
CA TYR A 169 -18.64 -10.47 -18.86
C TYR A 169 -18.76 -9.78 -17.48
N PHE A 170 -19.65 -10.27 -16.61
CA PHE A 170 -19.78 -9.72 -15.26
C PHE A 170 -18.54 -9.98 -14.39
N ALA A 171 -17.87 -11.11 -14.54
CA ALA A 171 -16.60 -11.37 -13.84
C ALA A 171 -15.49 -10.42 -14.31
N GLU A 172 -15.35 -10.17 -15.61
CA GLU A 172 -14.43 -9.16 -16.15
C GLU A 172 -14.74 -7.76 -15.63
N MET A 173 -16.03 -7.40 -15.52
CA MET A 173 -16.46 -6.13 -14.94
C MET A 173 -16.14 -6.01 -13.44
N ILE A 174 -16.12 -7.11 -12.69
CA ILE A 174 -15.64 -7.10 -11.30
C ILE A 174 -14.16 -6.74 -11.26
N VAL A 175 -13.32 -7.41 -12.06
CA VAL A 175 -11.87 -7.13 -12.09
C VAL A 175 -11.60 -5.68 -12.51
N LYS A 176 -12.35 -5.16 -13.48
CA LYS A 176 -12.25 -3.75 -13.89
C LYS A 176 -12.63 -2.76 -12.78
N ASP A 177 -13.71 -3.04 -12.04
CA ASP A 177 -14.28 -2.10 -11.07
C ASP A 177 -13.59 -2.17 -9.69
N TYR A 178 -13.17 -3.36 -9.28
CA TYR A 178 -12.63 -3.67 -7.95
C TYR A 178 -11.17 -4.12 -7.99
N GLY A 179 -10.55 -4.26 -9.17
CA GLY A 179 -9.16 -4.70 -9.28
C GLY A 179 -8.99 -6.21 -9.13
N THR A 180 -7.76 -6.64 -8.91
CA THR A 180 -7.37 -8.06 -8.83
C THR A 180 -7.31 -8.57 -7.39
N HIS A 181 -7.06 -7.66 -6.44
CA HIS A 181 -6.93 -7.92 -5.02
C HIS A 181 -7.89 -7.03 -4.23
N TYR A 182 -7.97 -7.26 -2.92
CA TYR A 182 -8.45 -6.27 -1.98
C TYR A 182 -7.43 -6.07 -0.87
N ILE A 183 -7.36 -4.87 -0.32
CA ILE A 183 -6.44 -4.53 0.76
C ILE A 183 -6.94 -5.22 2.03
N SER A 184 -6.27 -6.31 2.42
CA SER A 184 -6.60 -7.13 3.59
C SER A 184 -5.83 -6.66 4.83
N SER A 185 -4.66 -6.04 4.66
CA SER A 185 -3.96 -5.39 5.77
C SER A 185 -3.15 -4.17 5.32
N ALA A 186 -2.79 -3.33 6.28
CA ALA A 186 -1.93 -2.17 6.03
C ALA A 186 -1.15 -1.79 7.28
N ASN A 187 0.09 -1.37 7.08
CA ASN A 187 0.88 -0.75 8.13
C ASN A 187 0.70 0.77 8.05
N THR A 188 0.37 1.36 9.19
CA THR A 188 0.14 2.80 9.33
C THR A 188 1.17 3.41 10.27
N GLY A 189 1.50 4.67 9.99
CA GLY A 189 2.48 5.42 10.75
C GLY A 189 3.07 6.51 9.88
N ALA A 190 4.39 6.66 9.89
CA ALA A 190 5.07 7.60 9.01
C ALA A 190 6.31 6.97 8.41
N LYS A 191 6.59 7.24 7.14
CA LYS A 191 7.82 6.82 6.46
C LYS A 191 8.45 8.03 5.80
N ILE A 192 9.67 8.35 6.18
CA ILE A 192 10.51 9.35 5.52
C ILE A 192 11.65 8.58 4.88
N GLU A 193 11.91 8.82 3.60
CA GLU A 193 12.87 8.06 2.83
C GLU A 193 13.72 8.96 1.96
N GLN A 194 15.04 8.78 2.02
CA GLN A 194 15.97 9.39 1.08
C GLN A 194 16.51 8.33 0.13
N LYS A 195 16.24 8.52 -1.17
CA LYS A 195 16.73 7.69 -2.27
C LYS A 195 17.87 8.44 -2.95
N ILE A 196 19.04 7.82 -3.04
CA ILE A 196 20.21 8.36 -3.72
C ILE A 196 20.57 7.40 -4.85
N PHE A 197 20.36 7.83 -6.09
CA PHE A 197 20.79 7.08 -7.26
C PHE A 197 22.27 7.36 -7.49
N ILE A 198 23.07 6.29 -7.59
CA ILE A 198 24.52 6.33 -7.77
C ILE A 198 24.93 5.66 -9.07
N GLU A 199 26.14 5.97 -9.52
CA GLU A 199 26.77 5.33 -10.67
C GLU A 199 26.87 3.81 -10.49
N SER A 200 26.28 3.04 -11.41
CA SER A 200 26.15 1.58 -11.28
C SER A 200 27.44 0.80 -11.50
N ASN A 201 28.33 1.33 -12.34
CA ASN A 201 29.60 0.75 -12.74
C ASN A 201 30.75 1.22 -11.82
N TYR A 202 30.43 1.86 -10.70
CA TYR A 202 31.45 2.31 -9.77
C TYR A 202 32.08 1.13 -9.04
N ALA A 203 33.37 0.91 -9.27
CA ALA A 203 34.15 -0.11 -8.59
C ALA A 203 34.70 0.45 -7.26
N PHE A 204 34.10 0.02 -6.14
CA PHE A 204 34.64 0.28 -4.81
C PHE A 204 36.05 -0.33 -4.68
N ASN A 205 37.00 0.44 -4.17
CA ASN A 205 38.40 0.03 -4.05
C ASN A 205 38.92 0.23 -2.61
N GLY A 206 40.19 -0.06 -2.34
CA GLY A 206 40.74 -0.02 -0.98
C GLY A 206 40.58 1.31 -0.22
N ASN A 207 40.32 2.43 -0.91
CA ASN A 207 40.13 3.74 -0.29
C ASN A 207 38.65 4.04 0.05
N SER A 208 37.69 3.42 -0.64
CA SER A 208 36.26 3.60 -0.41
C SER A 208 35.49 2.29 -0.57
N THR A 209 34.72 1.90 0.44
CA THR A 209 33.97 0.64 0.45
C THR A 209 32.47 0.88 0.25
N LEU A 210 31.76 -0.12 -0.28
CA LEU A 210 30.31 -0.08 -0.40
C LEU A 210 29.65 0.17 0.97
N GLU A 211 30.09 -0.55 2.01
CA GLU A 211 29.62 -0.36 3.39
C GLU A 211 29.84 1.08 3.87
N GLY A 212 31.03 1.63 3.64
CA GLY A 212 31.37 2.99 4.02
C GLY A 212 30.49 4.04 3.32
N VAL A 213 30.17 3.84 2.05
CA VAL A 213 29.25 4.71 1.29
C VAL A 213 27.81 4.57 1.77
N ARG A 214 27.36 3.36 2.13
CA ARG A 214 26.02 3.14 2.72
C ARG A 214 25.87 3.81 4.09
N ILE A 215 26.92 3.79 4.90
CA ILE A 215 26.98 4.52 6.18
C ILE A 215 26.98 6.04 5.93
N ALA A 216 27.74 6.52 4.94
CA ALA A 216 27.75 7.93 4.56
C ALA A 216 26.37 8.40 4.07
N ALA A 217 25.62 7.55 3.36
CA ALA A 217 24.26 7.83 2.93
C ALA A 217 23.30 7.92 4.11
N ALA A 218 23.36 6.98 5.06
CA ALA A 218 22.59 7.06 6.30
C ALA A 218 22.95 8.32 7.11
N ALA A 219 24.21 8.74 7.12
CA ALA A 219 24.65 9.97 7.78
C ALA A 219 24.10 11.22 7.13
N LYS A 220 24.11 11.27 5.80
CA LYS A 220 23.46 12.33 5.03
C LYS A 220 21.97 12.40 5.35
N PHE A 221 21.28 11.26 5.41
CA PHE A 221 19.87 11.19 5.79
C PHE A 221 19.61 11.69 7.21
N GLY A 222 20.48 11.33 8.14
CA GLY A 222 20.43 11.76 9.53
C GLY A 222 20.38 13.27 9.75
N THR A 223 20.96 14.04 8.84
CA THR A 223 20.99 15.51 8.92
C THR A 223 19.61 16.16 8.86
N PHE A 224 18.58 15.45 8.39
CA PHE A 224 17.20 15.95 8.37
C PHE A 224 16.52 15.97 9.75
N PHE A 225 17.08 15.28 10.74
CA PHE A 225 16.50 15.15 12.07
C PHE A 225 17.28 15.97 13.09
N LYS A 226 16.56 16.49 14.11
CA LYS A 226 17.23 17.12 15.27
C LYS A 226 18.24 16.13 15.86
N ALA A 227 19.33 16.64 16.43
CA ALA A 227 20.53 15.97 16.99
C ALA A 227 20.34 14.67 17.83
N SER A 228 19.11 14.21 18.03
CA SER A 228 18.69 12.86 18.42
C SER A 228 19.07 11.73 17.44
N PHE A 229 19.44 12.00 16.19
CA PHE A 229 19.91 10.93 15.28
C PHE A 229 21.41 10.66 15.49
N SER A 230 21.72 9.60 16.21
CA SER A 230 23.09 9.12 16.43
C SER A 230 23.37 7.92 15.55
N ILE A 231 24.31 8.05 14.61
CA ILE A 231 24.90 6.90 13.92
C ILE A 231 26.04 6.36 14.77
N ASN A 232 25.99 5.06 15.05
CA ASN A 232 27.02 4.37 15.84
C ASN A 232 28.34 4.14 15.07
N HIS A 233 28.39 4.50 13.79
CA HIS A 233 29.55 4.33 12.91
C HIS A 233 30.24 5.65 12.60
N SER A 234 31.58 5.66 12.66
CA SER A 234 32.38 6.79 12.20
C SER A 234 32.32 6.89 10.67
N VAL A 235 31.88 8.03 10.16
CA VAL A 235 31.84 8.28 8.71
C VAL A 235 33.17 8.89 8.28
N SER A 236 33.95 8.19 7.45
CA SER A 236 35.21 8.74 6.91
C SER A 236 34.94 9.83 5.86
N ALA A 237 35.81 10.85 5.79
CA ALA A 237 35.70 11.92 4.79
C ALA A 237 35.74 11.37 3.35
N VAL A 238 36.56 10.34 3.11
CA VAL A 238 36.70 9.69 1.80
C VAL A 238 35.38 9.06 1.34
N ASN A 239 34.63 8.41 2.23
CA ASN A 239 33.35 7.79 1.87
C ASN A 239 32.25 8.84 1.64
N GLN A 240 32.28 9.98 2.34
CA GLN A 240 31.35 11.09 2.08
C GLN A 240 31.61 11.74 0.72
N GLU A 241 32.88 11.98 0.41
CA GLU A 241 33.30 12.51 -0.88
C GLU A 241 32.95 11.53 -2.01
N THR A 242 33.22 10.24 -1.80
CA THR A 242 32.86 9.18 -2.76
C THR A 242 31.36 9.19 -3.04
N LEU A 243 30.50 9.16 -2.00
CA LEU A 243 29.05 9.21 -2.16
C LEU A 243 28.63 10.44 -2.99
N THR A 244 29.20 11.61 -2.70
CA THR A 244 28.89 12.85 -3.41
C THR A 244 29.27 12.77 -4.89
N ASN A 245 30.45 12.22 -5.20
CA ASN A 245 30.96 12.10 -6.57
C ASN A 245 30.17 11.10 -7.42
N ILE A 246 29.72 10.00 -6.84
CA ILE A 246 29.00 8.95 -7.58
C ILE A 246 27.50 9.20 -7.63
N SER A 247 26.96 10.10 -6.79
CA SER A 247 25.54 10.45 -6.77
C SER A 247 25.13 11.13 -8.09
N LYS A 248 24.12 10.59 -8.77
CA LYS A 248 23.52 11.18 -9.97
C LYS A 248 22.25 11.97 -9.65
N SER A 249 21.46 11.50 -8.69
CA SER A 249 20.26 12.19 -8.22
C SER A 249 19.92 11.78 -6.79
N SER A 250 19.17 12.64 -6.10
CA SER A 250 18.68 12.36 -4.74
C SER A 250 17.26 12.86 -4.60
N PHE A 251 16.40 12.02 -4.04
CA PHE A 251 15.00 12.30 -3.78
C PHE A 251 14.72 12.07 -2.30
N LEU A 252 13.95 12.98 -1.71
CA LEU A 252 13.42 12.87 -0.38
C LEU A 252 11.90 12.74 -0.50
N GLU A 253 11.35 11.65 0.02
CA GLU A 253 9.93 11.36 0.01
C GLU A 253 9.44 11.20 1.46
N THR A 254 8.23 11.67 1.73
CA THR A 254 7.59 11.52 3.04
C THR A 254 6.15 11.08 2.87
N ASN A 255 5.79 10.03 3.59
CA ASN A 255 4.44 9.50 3.71
C ASN A 255 4.02 9.64 5.19
N GLY A 256 3.18 10.63 5.48
CA GLY A 256 2.84 11.02 6.86
C GLY A 256 4.01 11.71 7.54
N GLY A 257 3.99 11.75 8.87
CA GLY A 257 5.06 12.34 9.66
C GLY A 257 5.06 13.87 9.69
N PRO A 258 6.19 14.49 10.07
CA PRO A 258 6.38 15.93 10.04
C PRO A 258 6.26 16.51 8.63
N ASP A 259 5.93 17.81 8.54
CA ASP A 259 5.94 18.56 7.30
C ASP A 259 7.32 18.53 6.62
N ILE A 260 7.34 18.48 5.29
CA ILE A 260 8.56 18.42 4.48
C ILE A 260 9.48 19.63 4.78
N ASP A 261 8.91 20.81 5.08
CA ASP A 261 9.69 21.99 5.44
C ASP A 261 10.45 21.82 6.77
N LYS A 262 9.87 21.09 7.74
CA LYS A 262 10.54 20.75 9.00
C LYS A 262 11.66 19.73 8.78
N ILE A 263 11.46 18.79 7.86
CA ILE A 263 12.47 17.80 7.48
C ILE A 263 13.64 18.50 6.79
N LEU A 264 13.37 19.34 5.78
CA LEU A 264 14.39 20.07 5.03
C LEU A 264 15.17 21.09 5.87
N SER A 265 14.56 21.63 6.92
CA SER A 265 15.26 22.52 7.87
C SER A 265 16.12 21.79 8.92
N GLY A 266 16.24 20.45 8.84
CA GLY A 266 17.02 19.66 9.80
C GLY A 266 16.38 19.58 11.20
N ASN A 267 15.09 19.91 11.29
CA ASN A 267 14.37 20.07 12.54
C ASN A 267 13.24 19.05 12.72
N ALA A 268 13.22 17.99 11.92
CA ALA A 268 12.23 16.92 12.09
C ALA A 268 12.39 16.24 13.46
N THR A 269 11.24 15.92 14.06
CA THR A 269 11.13 15.17 15.31
C THR A 269 10.37 13.89 15.07
N PHE A 270 10.69 12.84 15.83
CA PHE A 270 9.97 11.56 15.78
C PHE A 270 8.58 11.59 16.41
N ASN A 271 8.18 12.73 17.01
CA ASN A 271 6.79 12.91 17.41
C ASN A 271 5.94 13.16 16.15
N ILE A 272 4.98 12.27 15.89
CA ILE A 272 4.29 12.20 14.61
C ILE A 272 2.88 12.75 14.74
N ASP A 273 2.69 13.91 14.13
CA ASP A 273 1.42 14.62 14.12
C ASP A 273 0.40 13.97 13.17
N ASN A 274 0.87 13.22 12.17
CA ASN A 274 0.05 12.64 11.11
C ASN A 274 0.50 11.21 10.77
N ILE A 275 -0.32 10.21 11.11
CA ILE A 275 -0.12 8.84 10.66
C ILE A 275 -0.94 8.56 9.38
N VAL A 276 -0.31 7.89 8.43
CA VAL A 276 -0.91 7.46 7.17
C VAL A 276 -0.58 5.98 6.92
N PRO A 277 -1.35 5.24 6.11
CA PRO A 277 -0.87 3.98 5.59
C PRO A 277 0.33 4.24 4.70
N TYR A 278 1.45 3.57 4.97
CA TYR A 278 2.60 3.58 4.07
C TYR A 278 2.84 2.23 3.43
N SER A 279 2.22 1.15 3.92
CA SER A 279 2.32 -0.18 3.32
C SER A 279 0.98 -0.89 3.30
N PHE A 280 0.72 -1.63 2.22
CA PHE A 280 -0.49 -2.40 1.99
C PHE A 280 -0.15 -3.84 1.64
N ASP A 281 -0.95 -4.76 2.16
CA ASP A 281 -1.00 -6.15 1.74
C ASP A 281 -2.44 -6.51 1.36
N GLY A 282 -2.60 -7.52 0.52
CA GLY A 282 -3.90 -7.86 -0.03
C GLY A 282 -4.05 -9.32 -0.39
N ASP A 283 -5.27 -9.82 -0.23
CA ASP A 283 -5.63 -11.15 -0.71
C ASP A 283 -6.34 -11.04 -2.06
N TRP A 284 -6.43 -12.16 -2.76
CA TRP A 284 -7.10 -12.21 -4.05
C TRP A 284 -8.57 -11.84 -3.94
N LEU A 285 -9.07 -11.05 -4.89
CA LEU A 285 -10.47 -10.58 -4.85
C LEU A 285 -11.49 -11.74 -4.86
N TYR A 286 -11.17 -12.85 -5.55
CA TYR A 286 -12.03 -14.02 -5.60
C TYR A 286 -12.15 -14.76 -4.26
N GLU A 287 -11.25 -14.56 -3.30
CA GLU A 287 -11.31 -15.20 -1.97
C GLU A 287 -12.43 -14.64 -1.10
N VAL A 288 -12.87 -13.41 -1.38
CA VAL A 288 -14.02 -12.77 -0.71
C VAL A 288 -15.32 -13.56 -0.97
N VAL A 289 -15.39 -14.27 -2.11
CA VAL A 289 -16.54 -15.10 -2.50
C VAL A 289 -16.51 -16.42 -1.75
N SER A 290 -17.01 -16.39 -0.51
CA SER A 290 -17.01 -17.54 0.39
C SER A 290 -18.40 -17.82 0.95
N LYS A 291 -18.59 -19.03 1.50
CA LYS A 291 -19.84 -19.40 2.17
C LYS A 291 -20.15 -18.51 3.36
N ARG A 292 -19.10 -17.94 3.98
CA ARG A 292 -19.22 -17.04 5.12
C ARG A 292 -19.82 -15.70 4.71
N ASN A 293 -19.37 -15.14 3.58
CA ASN A 293 -19.84 -13.84 3.09
C ASN A 293 -21.12 -13.95 2.26
N PHE A 294 -21.37 -15.11 1.65
CA PHE A 294 -22.55 -15.38 0.83
C PHE A 294 -23.29 -16.64 1.31
N PRO A 295 -23.91 -16.60 2.51
CA PRO A 295 -24.52 -17.78 3.13
C PRO A 295 -25.70 -18.34 2.34
N ASN A 296 -26.34 -17.54 1.48
CA ASN A 296 -27.50 -17.96 0.69
C ASN A 296 -27.14 -18.62 -0.64
N ILE A 297 -25.86 -18.64 -1.04
CA ILE A 297 -25.39 -19.24 -2.29
C ILE A 297 -24.87 -20.67 -2.00
N THR A 298 -25.14 -21.62 -2.90
CA THR A 298 -24.63 -22.99 -2.78
C THR A 298 -23.12 -23.04 -2.99
N ILE A 299 -22.45 -24.04 -2.40
CA ILE A 299 -20.98 -24.16 -2.49
C ILE A 299 -20.52 -24.32 -3.94
N ASP A 300 -21.19 -25.16 -4.73
CA ASP A 300 -20.83 -25.38 -6.14
C ASP A 300 -20.93 -24.10 -6.97
N LEU A 301 -21.93 -23.27 -6.68
CA LEU A 301 -22.12 -22.00 -7.36
C LEU A 301 -21.05 -20.99 -6.93
N LEU A 302 -20.68 -20.95 -5.64
CA LEU A 302 -19.57 -20.11 -5.15
C LEU A 302 -18.25 -20.49 -5.82
N LEU A 303 -17.91 -21.77 -5.89
CA LEU A 303 -16.70 -22.25 -6.57
C LEU A 303 -16.69 -21.87 -8.06
N SER A 304 -17.86 -21.92 -8.71
CA SER A 304 -17.99 -21.50 -10.11
C SER A 304 -17.78 -19.99 -10.28
N ILE A 305 -18.29 -19.16 -9.36
CA ILE A 305 -18.07 -17.71 -9.36
C ILE A 305 -16.60 -17.39 -9.11
N GLN A 306 -15.98 -18.02 -8.10
CA GLN A 306 -14.55 -17.84 -7.79
C GLN A 306 -13.69 -18.14 -8.99
N ARG A 307 -13.95 -19.26 -9.69
CA ARG A 307 -13.23 -19.62 -10.90
C ARG A 307 -13.39 -18.58 -12.00
N LEU A 308 -14.60 -18.06 -12.24
CA LEU A 308 -14.79 -17.03 -13.27
C LEU A 308 -14.03 -15.73 -12.96
N ILE A 309 -13.99 -15.31 -11.70
CA ILE A 309 -13.25 -14.10 -11.28
C ILE A 309 -11.74 -14.36 -11.39
N LYS A 310 -11.27 -15.55 -10.98
CA LYS A 310 -9.88 -15.96 -11.14
C LYS A 310 -9.46 -15.98 -12.61
N ASP A 311 -10.23 -16.64 -13.49
CA ASP A 311 -9.96 -16.70 -14.93
C ASP A 311 -9.92 -15.28 -15.55
N ALA A 312 -10.83 -14.39 -15.13
CA ALA A 312 -10.83 -13.00 -15.58
C ALA A 312 -9.61 -12.20 -15.08
N THR A 313 -9.15 -12.49 -13.87
CA THR A 313 -7.95 -11.89 -13.27
C THR A 313 -6.69 -12.33 -14.01
N GLU A 314 -6.55 -13.63 -14.27
CA GLU A 314 -5.44 -14.20 -15.05
C GLU A 314 -5.41 -13.59 -16.46
N MET A 315 -6.56 -13.52 -17.14
CA MET A 315 -6.67 -12.90 -18.45
C MET A 315 -6.24 -11.42 -18.44
N TYR A 316 -6.59 -10.68 -17.38
CA TYR A 316 -6.16 -9.29 -17.24
C TYR A 316 -4.63 -9.16 -17.17
N PHE A 317 -3.96 -10.01 -16.40
CA PHE A 317 -2.49 -10.04 -16.35
C PHE A 317 -1.87 -10.45 -17.68
N GLU A 318 -2.37 -11.53 -18.30
CA GLU A 318 -1.87 -12.03 -19.59
C GLU A 318 -1.96 -10.97 -20.69
N LYS A 319 -3.07 -10.24 -20.77
CA LYS A 319 -3.29 -9.21 -21.80
C LYS A 319 -2.44 -7.95 -21.62
N ASN A 320 -1.95 -7.70 -20.41
CA ASN A 320 -1.13 -6.53 -20.08
C ASN A 320 0.36 -6.87 -19.88
N THR A 321 0.71 -8.14 -20.01
CA THR A 321 2.10 -8.60 -20.05
C THR A 321 2.68 -8.38 -21.44
N ILE A 322 3.79 -7.65 -21.51
CA ILE A 322 4.56 -7.45 -22.75
C ILE A 322 5.79 -8.34 -22.64
N HIS A 323 5.90 -9.33 -23.53
CA HIS A 323 7.04 -10.24 -23.59
C HIS A 323 8.20 -9.65 -24.39
N GLY A 324 9.44 -9.93 -23.98
CA GLY A 324 10.66 -9.56 -24.71
C GLY A 324 11.93 -9.77 -23.90
N CYS A 325 13.05 -9.26 -24.39
CA CYS A 325 14.35 -9.40 -23.73
C CYS A 325 14.52 -8.33 -22.64
N MET A 326 14.64 -8.77 -21.39
CA MET A 326 14.93 -7.89 -20.24
C MET A 326 16.43 -7.72 -19.97
N ASN A 327 17.29 -8.44 -20.70
CA ASN A 327 18.73 -8.31 -20.55
C ASN A 327 19.21 -7.02 -21.22
N MET A 328 19.51 -5.99 -20.43
CA MET A 328 19.95 -4.69 -20.95
C MET A 328 21.31 -4.71 -21.67
N ASN A 329 22.12 -5.75 -21.45
CA ASN A 329 23.37 -5.94 -22.18
C ASN A 329 23.16 -6.67 -23.51
N SER A 330 21.94 -7.16 -23.77
CA SER A 330 21.59 -7.75 -25.06
C SER A 330 21.30 -6.64 -26.07
N PRO A 331 21.75 -6.78 -27.33
CA PRO A 331 21.34 -5.86 -28.40
C PRO A 331 19.82 -5.85 -28.65
N ASN A 332 19.10 -6.89 -28.17
CA ASN A 332 17.66 -7.02 -28.32
C ASN A 332 16.87 -6.56 -27.09
N PHE A 333 17.50 -5.85 -26.14
CA PHE A 333 16.84 -5.32 -24.96
C PHE A 333 15.61 -4.47 -25.31
N ASP A 334 14.48 -4.74 -24.67
CA ASP A 334 13.27 -3.95 -24.80
C ASP A 334 12.94 -3.23 -23.48
N PHE A 335 13.08 -1.91 -23.48
CA PHE A 335 12.83 -1.06 -22.32
C PHE A 335 11.32 -0.87 -22.02
N LYS A 336 10.44 -1.32 -22.91
CA LYS A 336 8.98 -1.19 -22.76
C LYS A 336 8.34 -2.35 -22.01
N LEU A 337 9.11 -3.38 -21.67
CA LEU A 337 8.61 -4.57 -21.00
C LEU A 337 8.06 -4.22 -19.62
N LYS A 338 6.90 -4.80 -19.30
CA LYS A 338 6.19 -4.54 -18.05
C LYS A 338 6.20 -5.74 -17.09
N PHE A 339 6.36 -6.96 -17.61
CA PHE A 339 6.30 -8.22 -16.86
C PHE A 339 7.10 -9.28 -17.63
N GLY A 340 7.85 -10.15 -16.94
CA GLY A 340 8.78 -11.13 -17.51
C GLY A 340 8.56 -12.50 -16.92
#